data_AF-A0A662TB90-F1
#
_entry.id   AF-A0A662TB90-F1
#
_cell.length_a   1.000
_cell.length_b   1.000
_cell.length_c   1.000
_cell.angle_alpha   90.00
_cell.angle_beta   90.00
_cell.angle_gamma   90.00
#
_symmetry.space_group_name_H-M   'P 1'
#
loop_
_entity.id
_entity.type
_entity.pdbx_description
1 polymer ?
#
loop_
_entity_poly.entity_id
_entity_poly.type
_entity_poly.pdbx_seq_one_letter_code
_entity_poly.pdbx_strand_id
1 'polypeptide(L)'
;LEGKKVIVVNIDKAVITGKRRVIVNDFMKRLRIKSNVNPRRHGPFKPRSPDGIFRRMVRGMLPRRKPKGKAAYRRLRVYRNVPEEVLKKGKSIKFEDVIYRENPYGYMTLYEVSKLVGWIPIEERMGG
;
A
#
# COMPACT_ATOMS: atom_id res chain seq x y z
N LEU A 1 -17.65 -9.60 -1.80
CA LEU A 1 -17.54 -8.23 -1.24
C LEU A 1 -18.81 -7.92 -0.45
N GLU A 2 -18.71 -8.01 0.88
CA GLU A 2 -19.82 -8.06 1.85
C GLU A 2 -20.37 -6.69 2.26
N GLY A 3 -20.05 -5.61 1.53
CA GLY A 3 -20.55 -4.27 1.87
C GLY A 3 -19.88 -3.58 3.06
N LYS A 4 -19.01 -4.27 3.81
CA LYS A 4 -18.32 -3.74 4.98
C LYS A 4 -17.39 -2.55 4.67
N LYS A 5 -17.31 -1.60 5.61
CA LYS A 5 -16.34 -0.50 5.60
C LYS A 5 -15.09 -0.94 6.36
N VAL A 6 -13.94 -0.83 5.73
CA VAL A 6 -12.66 -1.33 6.28
C VAL A 6 -11.68 -0.18 6.36
N ILE A 7 -11.10 -0.02 7.55
CA ILE A 7 -10.04 0.95 7.81
C ILE A 7 -8.79 0.18 8.19
N VAL A 8 -7.72 0.37 7.42
CA VAL A 8 -6.39 -0.18 7.69
C VAL A 8 -5.53 0.95 8.24
N VAL A 9 -4.86 0.70 9.36
CA VAL A 9 -3.97 1.65 10.04
C VAL A 9 -2.59 1.03 10.20
N ASN A 10 -1.57 1.83 10.50
CA ASN A 10 -0.18 1.38 10.63
C ASN A 10 0.36 0.69 9.37
N ILE A 11 -0.02 1.17 8.18
CA ILE A 11 0.35 0.51 6.93
C ILE A 11 1.85 0.49 6.67
N ASP A 12 2.59 1.43 7.26
CA ASP A 12 4.05 1.52 7.17
C ASP A 12 4.74 0.26 7.71
N LYS A 13 4.11 -0.41 8.68
CA LYS A 13 4.59 -1.65 9.30
C LYS A 13 4.17 -2.92 8.55
N ALA A 14 3.36 -2.81 7.50
CA ALA A 14 2.96 -3.97 6.72
C ALA A 14 4.19 -4.57 6.01
N VAL A 15 4.23 -5.90 5.96
CA VAL A 15 5.41 -6.65 5.55
C VAL A 15 5.18 -7.32 4.19
N ILE A 16 6.22 -7.32 3.37
CA ILE A 16 6.36 -8.14 2.16
C ILE A 16 7.48 -9.14 2.41
N THR A 17 7.20 -10.42 2.22
CA THR A 17 8.19 -11.48 2.38
C THR A 17 9.08 -11.61 1.15
N GLY A 18 10.35 -11.93 1.37
CA GLY A 18 11.34 -12.16 0.32
C GLY A 18 12.60 -11.30 0.45
N LYS A 19 13.59 -11.65 -0.38
CA LYS A 19 14.89 -10.98 -0.37
C LYS A 19 14.74 -9.51 -0.78
N ARG A 20 15.32 -8.59 0.01
CA ARG A 20 15.31 -7.13 -0.21
C ARG A 20 15.55 -6.74 -1.68
N ARG A 21 16.60 -7.27 -2.30
CA ARG A 21 16.94 -6.99 -3.71
C ARG A 21 15.81 -7.37 -4.68
N VAL A 22 15.17 -8.51 -4.47
CA VAL A 22 14.09 -9.01 -5.34
C VAL A 22 12.86 -8.13 -5.22
N ILE A 23 12.45 -7.82 -3.99
CA ILE A 23 11.30 -6.94 -3.72
C ILE A 23 11.52 -5.59 -4.40
N VAL A 24 12.64 -4.93 -4.11
CA VAL A 24 12.94 -3.60 -4.67
C VAL A 24 13.00 -3.62 -6.19
N ASN A 25 13.64 -4.63 -6.77
CA ASN A 25 13.72 -4.77 -8.23
C ASN A 25 12.34 -4.93 -8.88
N ASP A 26 11.42 -5.66 -8.26
CA ASP A 26 10.05 -5.80 -8.78
C ASP A 26 9.32 -4.45 -8.79
N PHE A 27 9.39 -3.69 -7.69
CA PHE A 27 8.80 -2.36 -7.64
C PHE A 27 9.44 -1.39 -8.65
N MET A 28 10.77 -1.42 -8.79
CA MET A 28 11.50 -0.60 -9.76
C MET A 28 11.13 -0.97 -11.21
N LYS A 29 11.00 -2.26 -11.53
CA LYS A 29 10.49 -2.72 -12.84
C LYS A 29 9.11 -2.15 -13.12
N ARG A 30 8.18 -2.22 -12.15
CA ARG A 30 6.85 -1.63 -12.28
C ARG A 30 6.93 -0.11 -12.50
N LEU A 31 7.87 0.58 -11.85
CA LEU A 31 8.09 2.01 -12.03
C LEU A 31 8.64 2.39 -13.41
N ARG A 32 9.35 1.50 -14.09
CA ARG A 32 9.87 1.73 -15.45
C ARG A 32 8.79 1.68 -16.54
N ILE A 33 7.66 1.00 -16.33
CA ILE A 33 6.57 0.84 -17.32
C ILE A 33 5.90 2.17 -17.68
N LYS A 34 6.24 2.80 -18.79
CA LYS A 34 5.65 4.09 -19.22
C LYS A 34 5.00 3.95 -20.59
N SER A 35 3.98 4.78 -20.85
CA SER A 35 3.46 4.94 -22.20
C SER A 35 4.49 5.70 -23.03
N ASN A 36 4.76 5.26 -24.25
CA ASN A 36 5.71 5.94 -25.14
C ASN A 36 5.17 7.28 -25.65
N VAL A 37 3.84 7.43 -25.77
CA VAL A 37 3.20 8.63 -26.32
C VAL A 37 3.18 9.78 -25.31
N ASN A 38 2.58 9.55 -24.13
CA ASN A 38 2.60 10.52 -23.04
C ASN A 38 2.54 9.80 -21.68
N PRO A 39 3.69 9.62 -21.01
CA PRO A 39 3.76 8.97 -19.72
C PRO A 39 2.88 9.59 -18.64
N ARG A 40 2.67 10.92 -18.66
CA ARG A 40 1.91 11.63 -17.62
C ARG A 40 0.41 11.43 -17.77
N ARG A 41 -0.11 11.44 -19.00
CA ARG A 41 -1.56 11.37 -19.29
C ARG A 41 -2.05 9.94 -19.56
N HIS A 42 -1.28 9.17 -20.32
CA HIS A 42 -1.68 7.84 -20.80
C HIS A 42 -0.95 6.70 -20.09
N GLY A 43 -0.02 7.02 -19.19
CA GLY A 43 0.71 6.04 -18.39
C GLY A 43 -0.07 5.55 -17.17
N PRO A 44 0.26 4.35 -16.65
CA PRO A 44 -0.31 3.89 -15.40
C PRO A 44 0.19 4.75 -14.24
N PHE A 45 -0.73 5.33 -13.47
CA PHE A 45 -0.39 6.01 -12.22
C PHE A 45 0.26 5.04 -11.23
N LYS A 46 1.41 5.42 -10.65
CA LYS A 46 2.18 4.57 -9.73
C LYS A 46 2.41 5.30 -8.42
N PRO A 47 1.62 4.99 -7.38
CA PRO A 47 1.86 5.56 -6.07
C PRO A 47 3.19 5.03 -5.50
N ARG A 48 3.94 5.91 -4.85
CA ARG A 48 5.18 5.55 -4.14
C ARG A 48 4.98 5.49 -2.63
N SER A 49 3.94 6.16 -2.11
CA SER A 49 3.62 6.14 -0.68
C SER A 49 3.11 4.77 -0.22
N PRO A 50 3.35 4.36 1.04
CA PRO A 50 2.95 3.05 1.56
C PRO A 50 1.43 2.81 1.44
N ASP A 51 0.63 3.82 1.80
CA ASP A 51 -0.82 3.80 1.69
C ASP A 51 -1.28 3.65 0.23
N GLY A 52 -0.63 4.37 -0.69
CA GLY A 52 -0.95 4.32 -2.10
C GLY A 52 -0.59 2.98 -2.74
N ILE A 53 0.57 2.43 -2.38
CA ILE A 53 1.01 1.08 -2.80
C ILE A 53 0.00 0.05 -2.34
N PHE A 54 -0.35 0.03 -1.04
CA PHE A 54 -1.31 -0.93 -0.51
C PHE A 54 -2.69 -0.79 -1.14
N ARG A 55 -3.20 0.44 -1.30
CA ARG A 55 -4.45 0.68 -2.03
C ARG A 55 -4.39 0.19 -3.46
N ARG A 56 -3.26 0.34 -4.14
CA ARG A 56 -3.08 -0.17 -5.52
C ARG A 56 -3.10 -1.70 -5.56
N MET A 57 -2.52 -2.38 -4.57
CA MET A 57 -2.58 -3.84 -4.44
C MET A 57 -4.01 -4.31 -4.25
N VAL A 58 -4.73 -3.77 -3.26
CA VAL A 58 -6.13 -4.15 -3.01
C VAL A 58 -7.00 -3.87 -4.24
N ARG A 59 -6.78 -2.74 -4.91
CA ARG A 59 -7.50 -2.41 -6.15
C ARG A 59 -7.29 -3.44 -7.26
N GLY A 60 -6.13 -4.09 -7.32
CA GLY A 60 -5.83 -5.15 -8.29
C GLY A 60 -6.59 -6.44 -8.00
N MET A 61 -6.96 -6.68 -6.73
CA MET A 61 -7.74 -7.85 -6.29
C MET A 61 -9.27 -7.65 -6.46
N LEU A 62 -9.72 -6.47 -6.88
CA LEU A 62 -11.13 -6.13 -7.01
C LEU A 62 -11.59 -6.08 -8.47
N PRO A 63 -12.87 -6.37 -8.78
CA PRO A 63 -13.45 -6.20 -10.11
C PRO A 63 -13.61 -4.70 -10.45
N ARG A 64 -12.52 -4.04 -10.83
CA ARG A 64 -12.40 -2.58 -10.99
C ARG A 64 -13.39 -1.96 -11.99
N ARG A 65 -13.77 -2.71 -13.02
CA ARG A 65 -14.71 -2.22 -14.05
C ARG A 65 -16.16 -2.22 -13.58
N LYS A 66 -16.53 -3.09 -12.63
CA LYS A 66 -17.91 -3.23 -12.13
C LYS A 66 -18.21 -2.21 -11.02
N PRO A 67 -19.45 -1.67 -10.93
CA PRO A 67 -19.86 -0.76 -9.86
C PRO A 67 -19.61 -1.31 -8.45
N LYS A 68 -19.88 -2.60 -8.24
CA LYS A 68 -19.65 -3.29 -6.96
C LYS A 68 -18.19 -3.21 -6.49
N GLY A 69 -17.24 -3.39 -7.41
CA GLY A 69 -15.80 -3.27 -7.10
C GLY A 69 -15.39 -1.83 -6.81
N LYS A 70 -15.92 -0.86 -7.58
CA LYS A 70 -15.70 0.57 -7.32
C LYS A 70 -16.23 0.97 -5.94
N ALA A 71 -17.43 0.53 -5.56
CA ALA A 71 -18.02 0.81 -4.26
C ALA A 71 -17.19 0.21 -3.12
N ALA A 72 -16.74 -1.04 -3.24
CA ALA A 72 -15.86 -1.65 -2.25
C ALA A 72 -14.53 -0.90 -2.08
N TYR A 73 -13.91 -0.49 -3.19
CA TYR A 73 -12.68 0.30 -3.13
C TYR A 73 -12.87 1.67 -2.44
N ARG A 74 -14.04 2.30 -2.60
CA ARG A 74 -14.38 3.56 -1.90
C ARG A 74 -14.57 3.37 -0.40
N ARG A 75 -15.03 2.20 0.03
CA ARG A 75 -15.20 1.85 1.45
C ARG A 75 -13.88 1.57 2.17
N LEU A 76 -12.80 1.30 1.44
CA LEU A 76 -11.46 1.10 1.99
C LEU A 76 -10.80 2.44 2.31
N ARG A 77 -10.40 2.63 3.57
CA ARG A 77 -9.50 3.71 4.01
C ARG A 77 -8.21 3.12 4.55
N VAL A 78 -7.09 3.76 4.25
CA VAL A 78 -5.75 3.28 4.61
C VAL A 78 -4.97 4.46 5.17
N TYR A 79 -4.37 4.28 6.34
CA TYR A 79 -3.63 5.31 7.05
C TYR A 79 -2.26 4.80 7.48
N ARG A 80 -1.24 5.66 7.39
CA ARG A 80 0.13 5.40 7.86
C ARG A 80 0.19 5.37 9.39
N ASN A 81 -0.40 6.37 10.03
CA ASN A 81 -0.58 6.44 11.47
C ASN A 81 -2.03 6.11 11.84
N VAL A 82 -2.31 5.92 13.13
CA VAL A 82 -3.68 5.73 13.62
C VAL A 82 -4.31 7.09 13.90
N PRO A 83 -5.36 7.52 13.16
CA PRO A 83 -6.07 8.76 13.49
C PRO A 83 -6.82 8.63 14.82
N GLU A 84 -6.91 9.72 15.59
CA GLU A 84 -7.63 9.73 16.88
C GLU A 84 -9.09 9.30 16.75
N GLU A 85 -9.76 9.71 15.67
CA GLU A 85 -11.14 9.29 15.38
C GLU A 85 -11.30 7.77 15.27
N VAL A 86 -10.25 7.07 14.82
CA VAL A 86 -10.26 5.61 14.67
C VAL A 86 -9.99 4.96 16.03
N LEU A 87 -9.07 5.51 16.82
CA LEU A 87 -8.81 5.05 18.19
C LEU A 87 -10.07 5.12 19.06
N LYS A 88 -10.85 6.20 18.95
CA LYS A 88 -12.10 6.40 19.69
C LYS A 88 -13.22 5.44 19.28
N LYS A 89 -13.17 4.87 18.06
CA LYS A 89 -14.24 4.03 17.48
C LYS A 89 -14.13 2.54 17.77
N GLY A 90 -13.12 2.09 18.51
CA GLY A 90 -13.08 0.74 19.08
C GLY A 90 -11.83 -0.08 18.76
N LYS A 91 -11.90 -1.37 19.12
CA LYS A 91 -10.78 -2.32 19.10
C LYS A 91 -10.27 -2.58 17.68
N SER A 92 -8.96 -2.39 17.47
CA SER A 92 -8.28 -2.83 16.25
C SER A 92 -8.24 -4.36 16.19
N ILE A 93 -8.65 -4.93 15.07
CA ILE A 93 -8.60 -6.38 14.85
C ILE A 93 -7.26 -6.70 14.17
N LYS A 94 -6.50 -7.63 14.76
CA LYS A 94 -5.37 -8.27 14.10
C LYS A 94 -5.83 -9.64 13.61
N PHE A 95 -5.47 -10.00 12.38
CA PHE A 95 -5.75 -11.32 11.83
C PHE A 95 -4.54 -12.21 12.07
N GLU A 96 -4.69 -13.25 12.88
CA GLU A 96 -3.60 -14.16 13.26
C GLU A 96 -2.95 -14.84 12.05
N ASP A 97 -3.76 -15.22 11.06
CA ASP A 97 -3.31 -15.84 9.81
C ASP A 97 -2.42 -14.94 8.93
N VAL A 98 -2.42 -13.63 9.21
CA VAL A 98 -1.71 -12.62 8.42
C VAL A 98 -0.47 -12.10 9.18
N ILE A 99 -0.24 -12.58 10.41
CA ILE A 99 0.95 -12.24 11.18
C ILE A 99 2.17 -12.86 10.48
N TYR A 100 3.18 -12.02 10.22
CA TYR A 100 4.44 -12.49 9.66
C TYR A 100 5.04 -13.56 10.55
N ARG A 101 5.40 -14.69 9.95
CA ARG A 101 6.18 -15.76 10.58
C ARG A 101 7.59 -15.71 10.02
N GLU A 102 8.58 -15.95 10.87
CA GLU A 102 9.97 -15.96 10.44
C GLU A 102 10.17 -16.89 9.26
N ASN A 103 10.92 -16.41 8.28
CA ASN A 103 11.11 -17.10 7.02
C ASN A 103 12.56 -16.89 6.56
N PRO A 104 13.25 -17.93 6.05
CA PRO A 104 14.64 -17.83 5.58
C PRO A 104 14.87 -16.79 4.48
N TYR A 105 13.83 -16.38 3.75
CA TYR A 105 13.94 -15.37 2.69
C TYR A 105 13.96 -13.93 3.20
N GLY A 106 13.73 -13.72 4.51
CA GLY A 106 13.63 -12.40 5.13
C GLY A 106 12.35 -11.67 4.75
N TYR A 107 12.31 -10.39 5.07
CA TYR A 107 11.16 -9.54 4.83
C TYR A 107 11.58 -8.08 4.63
N MET A 108 10.62 -7.29 4.18
CA MET A 108 10.77 -5.85 4.06
C MET A 108 9.46 -5.15 4.39
N THR A 109 9.53 -4.01 5.08
CA THR A 109 8.33 -3.22 5.37
C THR A 109 7.93 -2.37 4.17
N LEU A 110 6.63 -2.03 4.06
CA LEU A 110 6.15 -1.10 3.03
C LEU A 110 6.81 0.27 3.16
N TYR A 111 7.11 0.72 4.37
CA TYR A 111 7.84 1.97 4.59
C TYR A 111 9.22 1.97 3.92
N GLU A 112 10.02 0.93 4.15
CA GLU A 112 11.34 0.80 3.52
C GLU A 112 11.25 0.69 2.00
N VAL A 113 10.32 -0.11 1.50
CA VAL A 113 10.08 -0.23 0.05
C VAL A 113 9.74 1.14 -0.53
N SER A 114 8.81 1.86 0.08
CA SER A 114 8.39 3.21 -0.34
C SER A 114 9.56 4.18 -0.40
N LYS A 115 10.41 4.22 0.65
CA LYS A 115 11.61 5.07 0.65
C LYS A 115 12.55 4.74 -0.50
N LEU A 116 12.86 3.46 -0.71
CA LEU A 116 13.78 3.04 -1.77
C LEU A 116 13.26 3.33 -3.18
N VAL A 117 11.95 3.33 -3.38
CA VAL A 117 11.34 3.66 -4.68
C VAL A 117 11.14 5.17 -4.89
N GLY A 118 11.66 6.00 -3.98
CA GLY A 118 11.69 7.45 -4.09
C GLY A 118 10.44 8.14 -3.57
N TRP A 119 9.83 7.62 -2.50
CA TRP A 119 8.86 8.36 -1.68
C TRP A 119 9.58 9.03 -0.51
N ILE A 120 9.27 10.31 -0.30
CA ILE A 120 9.78 11.10 0.83
C ILE A 120 8.58 11.33 1.76
N PRO A 121 8.64 10.85 3.02
CA PRO A 121 7.62 11.13 4.03
C PRO A 121 7.43 12.63 4.23
N ILE A 122 6.22 13.05 4.55
CA ILE A 122 5.92 14.48 4.77
C ILE A 122 6.69 15.00 5.98
N GLU A 123 6.86 14.14 6.97
CA GLU A 123 7.59 14.42 8.20
C GLU A 123 9.05 14.82 7.91
N GLU A 124 9.68 14.22 6.89
CA GLU A 124 11.05 14.54 6.48
C GLU A 124 11.15 15.79 5.58
N ARG A 125 10.04 16.19 4.94
CA ARG A 125 10.00 17.40 4.09
C ARG A 125 9.83 18.69 4.88
N MET A 126 9.17 18.61 6.05
CA MET A 126 8.85 19.76 6.89
C MET A 126 9.96 20.07 7.91
N GLY A 127 10.94 19.18 8.07
CA GLY A 127 12.04 19.31 9.03
C GLY A 127 13.36 19.76 8.41
N GLY A 128 13.34 20.40 7.24
CA GLY A 128 14.52 20.92 6.54
C GLY A 128 14.34 22.36 6.10
#